data_AF-A0A5J6G869-F1
#
_entry.id   AF-A0A5J6G869-F1
#
_cell.length_a   1.000
_cell.length_b   1.000
_cell.length_c   1.000
_cell.angle_alpha   90.00
_cell.angle_beta   90.00
_cell.angle_gamma   90.00
#
_symmetry.space_group_name_H-M   'P 1'
#
loop_
_entity.id
_entity.type
_entity.pdbx_description
1 polymer ?
#
loop_
_entity_poly.entity_id
_entity_poly.type
_entity_poly.pdbx_seq_one_letter_code
_entity_poly.pdbx_strand_id
1 'polypeptide(L)'
;MMGRGQLDQDQLTQDVRGLSDEAAVQALAAVVEELGLLDAARRYDWDDAELGETLDAGYVAEYLSPAQPVASEGELARTTLMYAASLGEDMARTVKEAADFARSPGERSLFVTIGVPVLVVVLLQTEVLVKRDTRGKWSLTIHKKAMKDAALGRVFTALLSRIGGGQ
;
A
#
# COMPACT_ATOMS: atom_id res chain seq x y z
N MET A 1 4.26 26.76 -19.52
CA MET A 1 5.56 26.20 -19.09
C MET A 1 5.26 25.11 -18.07
N MET A 2 5.30 23.84 -18.48
CA MET A 2 5.25 22.73 -17.53
C MET A 2 6.65 22.63 -16.88
N GLY A 3 6.72 22.68 -15.55
CA GLY A 3 7.98 22.62 -14.81
C GLY A 3 8.58 21.21 -14.86
N ARG A 4 9.91 21.09 -14.88
CA ARG A 4 10.63 19.80 -14.94
C ARG A 4 10.12 18.76 -13.92
N GLY A 5 9.78 19.19 -12.69
CA GLY A 5 9.25 18.29 -11.66
C GLY A 5 7.92 17.63 -12.01
N GLN A 6 7.08 18.26 -12.84
CA GLN A 6 5.80 17.68 -13.25
C GLN A 6 5.99 16.58 -14.33
N LEU A 7 6.97 16.76 -15.22
CA LEU A 7 7.33 15.74 -16.21
C LEU A 7 7.94 14.50 -15.54
N ASP A 8 8.78 14.71 -14.52
CA ASP A 8 9.39 13.61 -13.76
C ASP A 8 8.34 12.81 -12.96
N GLN A 9 7.31 13.48 -12.44
CA GLN A 9 6.21 12.84 -11.71
C GLN A 9 5.25 12.08 -12.64
N ASP A 10 4.96 12.63 -13.82
CA ASP A 10 4.15 11.96 -14.84
C ASP A 10 4.86 10.70 -15.37
N GLN A 11 6.17 10.79 -15.59
CA GLN A 11 7.00 9.66 -16.00
C GLN A 11 7.04 8.57 -14.93
N LEU A 12 7.28 8.93 -13.66
CA LEU A 12 7.23 7.99 -12.54
C LEU A 12 5.87 7.31 -12.42
N THR A 13 4.78 8.05 -12.63
CA THR A 13 3.43 7.49 -12.60
C THR A 13 3.22 6.45 -13.71
N GLN A 14 3.70 6.73 -14.92
CA GLN A 14 3.67 5.76 -16.01
C GLN A 14 4.54 4.55 -15.70
N ASP A 15 5.69 4.79 -15.07
CA ASP A 15 6.62 3.73 -14.72
C ASP A 15 6.03 2.74 -13.71
N VAL A 16 5.43 3.25 -12.63
CA VAL A 16 4.75 2.42 -11.63
C VAL A 16 3.56 1.68 -12.24
N ARG A 17 2.77 2.33 -13.11
CA ARG A 17 1.62 1.68 -13.77
C ARG A 17 2.02 0.52 -14.67
N GLY A 18 3.18 0.63 -15.32
CA GLY A 18 3.75 -0.38 -16.21
C GLY A 18 4.41 -1.56 -15.50
N LEU A 19 4.53 -1.55 -14.18
CA LEU A 19 5.03 -2.70 -13.43
C LEU A 19 4.07 -3.90 -13.55
N SER A 20 4.64 -5.09 -13.69
CA SER A 20 3.90 -6.33 -13.48
C SER A 20 3.45 -6.42 -12.03
N ASP A 21 2.47 -7.28 -11.74
CA ASP A 21 1.97 -7.42 -10.37
C ASP A 21 3.08 -7.85 -9.40
N GLU A 22 3.93 -8.79 -9.80
CA GLU A 22 5.10 -9.22 -9.01
C GLU A 22 6.11 -8.08 -8.79
N ALA A 23 6.46 -7.34 -9.86
CA ALA A 23 7.41 -6.23 -9.75
C ALA A 23 6.84 -5.08 -8.89
N ALA A 24 5.53 -4.85 -8.92
CA ALA A 24 4.88 -3.86 -8.07
C ALA A 24 4.96 -4.26 -6.58
N VAL A 25 4.74 -5.54 -6.27
CA VAL A 25 4.87 -6.07 -4.91
C VAL A 25 6.32 -5.99 -4.41
N GLN A 26 7.29 -6.35 -5.25
CA GLN A 26 8.71 -6.22 -4.93
C GLN A 26 9.13 -4.76 -4.71
N ALA A 27 8.66 -3.84 -5.56
CA ALA A 27 8.92 -2.41 -5.39
C ALA A 27 8.31 -1.88 -4.08
N LEU A 28 7.08 -2.28 -3.73
CA LEU A 28 6.47 -1.91 -2.45
C LEU A 28 7.29 -2.43 -1.26
N ALA A 29 7.74 -3.69 -1.30
CA ALA A 29 8.58 -4.27 -0.25
C ALA A 29 9.90 -3.51 -0.09
N ALA A 30 10.55 -3.15 -1.20
CA ALA A 30 11.78 -2.36 -1.20
C ALA A 30 11.59 -0.96 -0.60
N VAL A 31 10.46 -0.29 -0.88
CA VAL A 31 10.12 1.00 -0.24
C VAL A 31 9.96 0.84 1.27
N VAL A 32 9.24 -0.20 1.72
CA VAL A 32 9.05 -0.48 3.16
C VAL A 32 10.37 -0.83 3.84
N GLU A 33 11.28 -1.53 3.15
CA GLU A 33 12.64 -1.84 3.61
C GLU A 33 13.49 -0.58 3.78
N GLU A 34 13.53 0.28 2.76
CA GLU A 34 14.31 1.52 2.77
C GLU A 34 13.86 2.46 3.90
N LEU A 35 12.56 2.46 4.21
CA LEU A 35 12.00 3.25 5.32
C LEU A 35 12.24 2.61 6.71
N GLY A 36 12.89 1.44 6.78
CA GLY A 36 13.11 0.71 8.03
C GLY A 36 11.83 0.17 8.66
N LEU A 37 10.75 0.06 7.88
CA LEU A 37 9.42 -0.35 8.35
C LEU A 37 9.22 -1.86 8.33
N LEU A 38 10.15 -2.64 7.77
CA LEU A 38 10.09 -4.11 7.79
C LEU A 38 10.06 -4.67 9.21
N ASP A 39 10.78 -4.08 10.16
CA ASP A 39 10.73 -4.54 11.56
C ASP A 39 9.38 -4.21 12.22
N ALA A 40 8.69 -3.16 11.77
CA ALA A 40 7.31 -2.94 12.19
C ALA A 40 6.40 -4.00 11.56
N ALA A 41 6.55 -4.27 10.26
CA ALA A 41 5.78 -5.29 9.54
C ALA A 41 5.98 -6.70 10.09
N ARG A 42 7.19 -7.04 10.58
CA ARG A 42 7.49 -8.34 11.20
C ARG A 42 7.04 -8.45 12.65
N ARG A 43 7.04 -7.34 13.39
CA ARG A 43 6.56 -7.30 14.79
C ARG A 43 5.06 -7.58 14.88
N TYR A 44 4.35 -7.23 13.83
CA TYR A 44 2.95 -7.50 13.70
C TYR A 44 2.79 -8.75 12.84
N ASP A 45 2.59 -9.90 13.48
CA ASP A 45 2.28 -11.20 12.85
C ASP A 45 0.88 -11.13 12.20
N TRP A 46 0.73 -10.28 11.20
CA TRP A 46 -0.52 -10.03 10.49
C TRP A 46 -0.73 -11.13 9.46
N ASP A 47 -1.73 -11.95 9.74
CA ASP A 47 -2.37 -12.84 8.78
C ASP A 47 -3.40 -12.02 7.97
N ASP A 48 -3.43 -12.22 6.64
CA ASP A 48 -4.40 -11.58 5.73
C ASP A 48 -5.86 -11.84 6.17
N ALA A 49 -6.15 -12.99 6.79
CA ALA A 49 -7.46 -13.34 7.35
C ALA A 49 -7.77 -12.55 8.64
N GLU A 50 -6.78 -12.30 9.52
CA GLU A 50 -6.98 -11.45 10.71
C GLU A 50 -7.29 -10.00 10.31
N LEU A 51 -6.66 -9.49 9.24
CA LEU A 51 -7.00 -8.20 8.64
C LEU A 51 -8.41 -8.21 8.04
N GLY A 52 -8.82 -9.33 7.43
CA GLY A 52 -10.19 -9.63 6.96
C GLY A 52 -11.24 -9.36 8.01
N GLU A 53 -11.15 -10.07 9.13
CA GLU A 53 -12.12 -10.02 10.23
C GLU A 53 -12.20 -8.66 10.93
N THR A 54 -11.13 -7.87 10.84
CA THR A 54 -11.00 -6.56 11.48
C THR A 54 -11.86 -5.49 10.83
N LEU A 55 -12.10 -5.60 9.51
CA LEU A 55 -12.86 -4.62 8.75
C LEU A 55 -14.37 -4.84 8.80
N ASP A 56 -14.80 -6.04 9.16
CA ASP A 56 -16.21 -6.42 9.30
C ASP A 56 -16.92 -5.73 10.48
N ALA A 57 -16.17 -4.97 11.30
CA ALA A 57 -16.66 -4.21 12.46
C ALA A 57 -17.44 -2.91 12.12
N GLY A 58 -18.06 -2.83 10.93
CA GLY A 58 -19.10 -1.83 10.60
C GLY A 58 -18.65 -0.43 10.16
N TYR A 59 -17.37 -0.08 10.28
CA TYR A 59 -16.86 1.25 9.87
C TYR A 59 -16.53 1.38 8.38
N VAL A 60 -16.48 0.25 7.67
CA VAL A 60 -15.86 0.13 6.35
C VAL A 60 -16.89 -0.11 5.25
N ALA A 61 -18.07 -0.62 5.61
CA ALA A 61 -19.17 -0.93 4.70
C ALA A 61 -19.63 0.27 3.87
N GLU A 62 -19.44 1.50 4.37
CA GLU A 62 -19.76 2.74 3.64
C GLU A 62 -18.80 3.02 2.47
N TYR A 63 -17.60 2.42 2.48
CA TYR A 63 -16.56 2.61 1.47
C TYR A 63 -16.43 1.42 0.52
N LEU A 64 -16.99 0.28 0.88
CA LEU A 64 -17.04 -0.92 0.05
C LEU A 64 -18.32 -0.96 -0.75
N SER A 65 -18.21 -0.80 -2.06
CA SER A 65 -19.34 -1.10 -2.95
C SER A 65 -19.36 -2.62 -3.21
N PRO A 66 -20.47 -3.33 -2.99
CA PRO A 66 -20.56 -4.77 -3.20
C PRO A 66 -20.35 -5.20 -4.67
N ALA A 67 -20.35 -4.25 -5.60
CA ALA A 67 -20.07 -4.47 -7.03
C ALA A 67 -18.60 -4.19 -7.42
N GLN A 68 -17.74 -3.84 -6.47
CA GLN A 68 -16.36 -3.46 -6.76
C GLN A 68 -15.50 -4.72 -6.90
N PRO A 69 -14.74 -4.86 -8.00
CA PRO A 69 -13.84 -6.00 -8.16
C PRO A 69 -12.75 -5.96 -7.08
N VAL A 70 -12.40 -7.15 -6.59
CA VAL A 70 -11.32 -7.35 -5.61
C VAL A 70 -10.00 -6.93 -6.25
N ALA A 71 -9.32 -5.96 -5.65
CA ALA A 71 -8.02 -5.51 -6.14
C ALA A 71 -6.98 -6.64 -6.06
N SER A 72 -6.18 -6.81 -7.12
CA SER A 72 -5.02 -7.71 -7.08
C SER A 72 -3.94 -7.15 -6.15
N GLU A 73 -3.00 -8.01 -5.74
CA GLU A 73 -1.81 -7.56 -4.99
C GLU A 73 -1.02 -6.50 -5.72
N GLY A 74 -0.81 -6.70 -7.02
CA GLY A 74 -0.10 -5.74 -7.85
C GLY A 74 -0.87 -4.44 -8.06
N GLU A 75 -2.20 -4.48 -8.15
CA GLU A 75 -3.03 -3.28 -8.22
C GLU A 75 -2.95 -2.47 -6.92
N LEU A 76 -3.05 -3.16 -5.77
CA LEU A 76 -2.90 -2.55 -4.46
C LEU A 76 -1.49 -1.95 -4.29
N ALA A 77 -0.45 -2.68 -4.68
CA ALA A 77 0.93 -2.20 -4.61
C ALA A 77 1.17 -0.98 -5.51
N ARG A 78 0.73 -1.01 -6.78
CA ARG A 78 0.85 0.14 -7.70
C ARG A 78 0.10 1.37 -7.17
N THR A 79 -1.11 1.19 -6.65
CA THR A 79 -1.90 2.29 -6.10
C THR A 79 -1.20 2.91 -4.88
N THR A 80 -0.63 2.07 -4.03
CA THR A 80 0.13 2.50 -2.84
C THR A 80 1.42 3.23 -3.21
N LEU A 81 2.18 2.72 -4.19
CA LEU A 81 3.40 3.36 -4.69
C LEU A 81 3.11 4.73 -5.31
N MET A 82 2.02 4.86 -6.08
CA MET A 82 1.58 6.16 -6.63
C MET A 82 1.21 7.14 -5.51
N TYR A 83 0.54 6.69 -4.45
CA TYR A 83 0.25 7.54 -3.29
C TYR A 83 1.54 7.96 -2.58
N ALA A 84 2.45 7.03 -2.29
CA ALA A 84 3.74 7.32 -1.67
C ALA A 84 4.52 8.36 -2.47
N ALA A 85 4.62 8.19 -3.79
CA ALA A 85 5.29 9.15 -4.67
C ALA A 85 4.66 10.56 -4.65
N SER A 86 3.40 10.69 -4.24
CA SER A 86 2.72 11.99 -4.12
C SER A 86 3.01 12.73 -2.82
N LEU A 87 3.61 12.08 -1.82
CA LEU A 87 3.90 12.67 -0.51
C LEU A 87 5.05 13.69 -0.51
N GLY A 88 5.93 13.64 -1.52
CA GLY A 88 7.04 14.57 -1.67
C GLY A 88 8.15 14.04 -2.58
N GLU A 89 9.10 14.91 -2.93
CA GLU A 89 10.20 14.57 -3.86
C GLU A 89 11.10 13.44 -3.34
N ASP A 90 11.38 13.40 -2.04
CA ASP A 90 12.19 12.34 -1.43
C ASP A 90 11.50 10.98 -1.57
N MET A 91 10.20 10.92 -1.29
CA MET A 91 9.43 9.67 -1.43
C MET A 91 9.28 9.27 -2.91
N ALA A 92 9.10 10.23 -3.81
CA ALA A 92 9.10 9.97 -5.25
C ALA A 92 10.43 9.36 -5.73
N ARG A 93 11.57 9.80 -5.17
CA ARG A 93 12.88 9.22 -5.46
C ARG A 93 12.98 7.78 -4.96
N THR A 94 12.58 7.53 -3.71
CA THR A 94 12.57 6.17 -3.14
C THR A 94 11.69 5.22 -3.95
N VAL A 95 10.49 5.65 -4.35
CA VAL A 95 9.59 4.85 -5.21
C VAL A 95 10.21 4.57 -6.58
N LYS A 96 10.89 5.55 -7.17
CA LYS A 96 11.57 5.39 -8.46
C LYS A 96 12.69 4.35 -8.36
N GLU A 97 13.56 4.47 -7.37
CA GLU A 97 14.68 3.54 -7.15
C GLU A 97 14.17 2.11 -6.91
N ALA A 98 13.12 1.96 -6.11
CA ALA A 98 12.47 0.68 -5.87
C ALA A 98 11.83 0.08 -7.14
N ALA A 99 11.18 0.91 -7.97
CA ALA A 99 10.61 0.46 -9.24
C ALA A 99 11.67 0.03 -10.24
N ASP A 100 12.79 0.75 -10.33
CA ASP A 100 13.92 0.41 -11.18
C ASP A 100 14.58 -0.90 -10.72
N PHE A 101 14.74 -1.09 -9.41
CA PHE A 101 15.21 -2.34 -8.81
C PHE A 101 14.30 -3.52 -9.15
N ALA A 102 12.98 -3.37 -8.97
CA ALA A 102 12.02 -4.45 -9.22
C ALA A 102 11.88 -4.83 -10.71
N ARG A 103 12.24 -3.94 -11.63
CA ARG A 103 12.27 -4.23 -13.08
C ARG A 103 13.51 -5.03 -13.50
N SER A 104 14.60 -4.90 -12.74
CA SER A 104 15.84 -5.63 -12.98
C SER A 104 16.24 -6.36 -11.70
N PRO A 105 15.44 -7.35 -11.26
CA PRO A 105 15.80 -8.15 -10.10
C PRO A 105 17.08 -8.88 -10.46
N GLY A 106 18.21 -8.44 -9.93
CA GLY A 106 19.44 -9.22 -9.96
C GLY A 106 19.27 -10.48 -9.10
N GLU A 107 20.36 -11.01 -8.55
CA GLU A 107 20.30 -12.17 -7.64
C GLU A 107 19.53 -11.90 -6.33
N ARG A 108 19.16 -10.64 -6.06
CA ARG A 108 18.35 -10.23 -4.89
C ARG A 108 16.88 -10.16 -5.25
N SER A 109 16.25 -11.31 -5.47
CA SER A 109 14.79 -11.36 -5.36
C SER A 109 14.42 -11.25 -3.88
N LEU A 110 13.74 -10.17 -3.50
CA LEU A 110 13.13 -10.09 -2.18
C LEU A 110 12.00 -11.11 -2.15
N PHE A 111 12.21 -12.25 -1.49
CA PHE A 111 11.11 -13.13 -1.11
C PHE A 111 10.23 -12.36 -0.13
N VAL A 112 9.12 -11.83 -0.63
CA VAL A 112 8.14 -11.13 0.17
C VAL A 112 7.39 -12.18 1.01
N THR A 113 7.87 -12.41 2.23
CA THR A 113 7.22 -13.30 3.21
C THR A 113 6.10 -12.60 3.99
N ILE A 114 5.86 -11.31 3.69
CA ILE A 114 4.92 -10.42 4.37
C ILE A 114 3.78 -10.10 3.40
N GLY A 115 2.53 -10.28 3.82
CA GLY A 115 1.37 -10.00 2.96
C GLY A 115 1.35 -8.56 2.43
N VAL A 116 0.92 -8.37 1.18
CA VAL A 116 0.83 -7.03 0.57
C VAL A 116 -0.06 -6.07 1.38
N PRO A 117 -1.22 -6.49 1.93
CA PRO A 117 -2.00 -5.65 2.84
C PRO A 117 -1.19 -5.13 4.02
N VAL A 118 -0.30 -5.95 4.58
CA VAL A 118 0.58 -5.58 5.69
C VAL A 118 1.55 -4.50 5.28
N LEU A 119 2.22 -4.66 4.14
CA LEU A 119 3.16 -3.66 3.60
C LEU A 119 2.48 -2.31 3.39
N VAL A 120 1.25 -2.30 2.89
CA VAL A 120 0.46 -1.07 2.71
C VAL A 120 0.15 -0.42 4.05
N VAL A 121 -0.38 -1.18 5.01
CA VAL A 121 -0.80 -0.63 6.30
C VAL A 121 0.40 -0.08 7.08
N VAL A 122 1.57 -0.73 7.05
CA VAL A 122 2.77 -0.20 7.71
C VAL A 122 3.28 1.08 7.06
N LEU A 123 3.23 1.16 5.72
CA LEU A 123 3.61 2.37 4.99
C LEU A 123 2.68 3.55 5.32
N LEU A 124 1.40 3.26 5.56
CA LEU A 124 0.38 4.25 5.91
C LEU A 124 0.29 4.57 7.42
N GLN A 125 1.21 4.11 8.26
CA GLN A 125 1.13 4.28 9.72
C GLN A 125 1.00 5.73 10.21
N THR A 126 1.40 6.72 9.41
CA THR A 126 1.18 8.15 9.75
C THR A 126 -0.27 8.58 9.57
N GLU A 127 -1.03 7.91 8.70
CA GLU A 127 -2.41 8.22 8.34
C GLU A 127 -3.42 7.23 8.94
N VAL A 128 -2.92 6.11 9.46
CA VAL A 128 -3.72 5.01 10.00
C VAL A 128 -3.20 4.60 11.35
N LEU A 129 -4.10 4.61 12.34
CA LEU A 129 -3.85 4.04 13.63
C LEU A 129 -4.43 2.63 13.68
N VAL A 130 -3.54 1.66 13.81
CA VAL A 130 -3.89 0.24 13.98
C VAL A 130 -3.75 -0.13 15.45
N LYS A 131 -4.79 -0.68 16.06
CA LYS A 131 -4.77 -1.14 17.44
C LYS A 131 -5.35 -2.54 17.56
N ARG A 132 -4.65 -3.42 18.28
CA ARG A 132 -5.22 -4.67 18.79
C ARG A 132 -5.98 -4.36 20.08
N ASP A 133 -7.26 -4.67 20.11
CA ASP A 133 -8.07 -4.57 21.32
C ASP A 133 -7.71 -5.69 22.31
N THR A 134 -8.20 -5.57 23.55
CA THR A 134 -7.94 -6.53 24.62
C THR A 134 -8.56 -7.91 24.38
N ARG A 135 -9.37 -8.08 23.34
CA ARG A 135 -9.97 -9.34 22.89
C ARG A 135 -9.20 -9.95 21.72
N GLY A 136 -8.08 -9.36 21.34
CA GLY A 136 -7.23 -9.83 20.25
C GLY A 136 -7.70 -9.38 18.87
N LYS A 137 -8.77 -8.58 18.76
CA LYS A 137 -9.27 -8.07 17.47
C LYS A 137 -8.49 -6.83 17.07
N TRP A 138 -8.10 -6.73 15.81
CA TRP A 138 -7.52 -5.48 15.32
C TRP A 138 -8.63 -4.45 15.06
N SER A 139 -8.24 -3.18 15.02
CA SER A 139 -9.09 -2.04 14.70
C SER A 139 -8.29 -1.06 13.88
N LEU A 140 -8.85 -0.64 12.76
CA LEU A 140 -8.27 0.33 11.85
C LEU A 140 -8.95 1.68 12.05
N THR A 141 -8.21 2.69 12.49
CA THR A 141 -8.72 4.06 12.59
C THR A 141 -8.01 4.92 11.55
N ILE A 142 -8.77 5.41 10.57
CA ILE A 142 -8.25 6.27 9.52
C ILE A 142 -8.49 7.73 9.91
N HIS A 143 -7.47 8.56 9.81
CA HIS A 143 -7.62 9.99 10.09
C HIS A 143 -8.50 10.66 9.02
N LYS A 144 -9.57 11.35 9.43
CA LYS A 144 -10.54 11.99 8.50
C LYS A 144 -9.91 13.00 7.53
N LYS A 145 -8.78 13.61 7.89
CA LYS A 145 -8.01 14.50 7.01
C LYS A 145 -7.37 13.73 5.85
N ALA A 146 -6.93 12.50 6.13
CA ALA A 146 -6.33 11.58 5.19
C ALA A 146 -7.34 11.15 4.11
N MET A 147 -8.59 10.85 4.50
CA MET A 147 -9.67 10.49 3.56
C MET A 147 -10.08 11.59 2.56
N LYS A 148 -9.68 12.86 2.78
CA LYS A 148 -9.93 13.94 1.83
C LYS A 148 -8.95 13.93 0.65
N ASP A 149 -7.85 13.20 0.78
CA ASP A 149 -6.92 12.98 -0.30
C ASP A 149 -7.45 11.88 -1.22
N ALA A 150 -7.68 12.22 -2.49
CA ALA A 150 -8.26 11.30 -3.47
C ALA A 150 -7.33 10.13 -3.82
N ALA A 151 -6.00 10.29 -3.69
CA ALA A 151 -5.05 9.21 -3.90
C ALA A 151 -5.06 8.25 -2.71
N LEU A 152 -5.08 8.77 -1.49
CA LEU A 152 -5.18 7.94 -0.29
C LEU A 152 -6.53 7.19 -0.21
N GLY A 153 -7.63 7.84 -0.58
CA GLY A 153 -8.94 7.21 -0.66
C GLY A 153 -8.97 6.01 -1.63
N ARG A 154 -8.22 6.08 -2.75
CA ARG A 154 -8.05 4.96 -3.68
C ARG A 154 -7.25 3.82 -3.07
N VAL A 155 -6.15 4.12 -2.36
CA VAL A 155 -5.37 3.09 -1.66
C VAL A 155 -6.24 2.37 -0.63
N PHE A 156 -7.00 3.11 0.17
CA PHE A 156 -7.93 2.49 1.12
C PHE A 156 -8.98 1.66 0.41
N THR A 157 -9.65 2.19 -0.62
CA THR A 157 -10.67 1.41 -1.35
C THR A 157 -10.10 0.10 -1.90
N ALA A 158 -8.90 0.13 -2.50
CA ALA A 158 -8.21 -1.06 -2.99
C ALA A 158 -7.87 -2.03 -1.85
N LEU A 159 -7.30 -1.53 -0.75
CA LEU A 159 -6.95 -2.31 0.44
C LEU A 159 -8.17 -3.00 1.04
N LEU A 160 -9.25 -2.24 1.23
CA LEU A 160 -10.51 -2.73 1.79
C LEU A 160 -11.16 -3.77 0.86
N SER A 161 -11.16 -3.54 -0.46
CA SER A 161 -11.72 -4.50 -1.42
C SER A 161 -10.95 -5.82 -1.42
N ARG A 162 -9.61 -5.77 -1.29
CA ARG A 162 -8.75 -6.95 -1.26
C ARG A 162 -8.96 -7.77 0.01
N ILE A 163 -9.03 -7.09 1.16
CA ILE A 163 -9.17 -7.73 2.46
C ILE A 163 -10.62 -8.21 2.70
N GLY A 164 -11.63 -7.44 2.27
CA GLY A 164 -13.05 -7.75 2.49
C GLY A 164 -13.71 -8.60 1.40
N GLY A 165 -13.15 -8.65 0.18
CA GLY A 165 -13.71 -9.40 -0.95
C GLY A 165 -13.12 -10.81 -1.14
N GLY A 166 -12.25 -11.27 -0.24
CA GLY A 166 -11.60 -12.58 -0.31
C GLY A 166 -12.41 -13.75 0.25
N GLN A 167 -13.74 -13.62 0.40
CA GLN A 167 -14.62 -14.72 0.84
C GLN A 167 -15.20 -15.51 -0.32
#